data_AF-A0A2V6L2T1-F1
#
_entry.id   AF-A0A2V6L2T1-F1
#
_cell.length_a   1.000
_cell.length_b   1.000
_cell.length_c   1.000
_cell.angle_alpha   90.00
_cell.angle_beta   90.00
_cell.angle_gamma   90.00
#
_symmetry.space_group_name_H-M   'P 1'
#
loop_
_entity.id
_entity.type
_entity.pdbx_description
1 polymer ?
#
loop_
_entity_poly.entity_id
_entity_poly.type
_entity_poly.pdbx_seq_one_letter_code
_entity_poly.pdbx_strand_id
1 'polypeptide(L)'
;MRQFGYRRFDTSDHSRNNFWIGVIGMGEGYHNNHHAQPRCAAHGLRWWEFDGTRYCIWLLEKCGLAWSVVWPAKKAQHSTDPGPDPTLVISSQAETLA
;
A
#
# COMPACT_ATOMS: atom_id res chain seq x y z
N MET A 1 -20.34 2.95 4.60
CA MET A 1 -19.26 3.62 5.36
C MET A 1 -18.32 4.27 4.36
N ARG A 2 -18.00 5.57 4.49
CA ARG A 2 -17.02 6.21 3.59
C ARG A 2 -15.63 5.65 3.91
N GLN A 3 -14.99 5.03 2.93
CA GLN A 3 -13.59 4.60 3.07
C GLN A 3 -12.68 5.75 2.64
N PHE A 4 -11.68 6.11 3.45
CA PHE A 4 -10.76 7.21 3.13
C PHE A 4 -9.46 6.68 2.55
N GLY A 5 -8.96 7.32 1.49
CA GLY A 5 -7.73 6.92 0.80
C GLY A 5 -7.86 7.00 -0.73
N TYR A 6 -6.75 6.72 -1.42
CA TYR A 6 -6.72 6.64 -2.88
C TYR A 6 -6.87 5.20 -3.35
N ARG A 7 -7.22 5.01 -4.62
CA ARG A 7 -7.42 3.69 -5.21
C ARG A 7 -6.62 3.60 -6.50
N ARG A 8 -5.66 2.69 -6.52
CA ARG A 8 -4.69 2.53 -7.59
C ARG A 8 -5.12 1.51 -8.64
N PHE A 9 -5.72 0.41 -8.20
CA PHE A 9 -6.15 -0.69 -9.04
C PHE A 9 -7.66 -0.81 -9.00
N ASP A 10 -8.23 -1.16 -10.16
CA ASP A 10 -9.64 -1.50 -10.23
C ASP A 10 -9.83 -2.95 -9.75
N THR A 11 -10.19 -3.07 -8.48
CA THR A 11 -10.49 -4.35 -7.81
C THR A 11 -12.00 -4.47 -7.59
N SER A 12 -12.55 -5.69 -7.50
CA SER A 12 -14.00 -5.85 -7.32
C SER A 12 -14.52 -5.37 -5.96
N ASP A 13 -13.64 -5.16 -4.99
CA ASP A 13 -13.95 -4.67 -3.66
C ASP A 13 -13.79 -3.14 -3.56
N HIS A 14 -14.13 -2.54 -2.42
CA HIS A 14 -14.03 -1.09 -2.22
C HIS A 14 -12.73 -0.62 -1.54
N SER A 15 -11.71 -1.48 -1.41
CA SER A 15 -10.44 -1.15 -0.74
C SER A 15 -9.77 0.12 -1.26
N ARG A 16 -9.10 0.80 -0.34
CA ARG A 16 -8.32 2.01 -0.57
C ARG A 16 -6.97 1.93 0.12
N ASN A 17 -5.99 2.61 -0.45
CA ASN A 17 -4.69 2.82 0.14
C ASN A 17 -4.72 4.08 1.01
N ASN A 18 -4.20 3.99 2.23
CA ASN A 18 -4.04 5.09 3.15
C ASN A 18 -2.58 5.19 3.58
N PHE A 19 -1.91 6.29 3.19
CA PHE A 19 -0.49 6.50 3.44
C PHE A 19 -0.15 6.50 4.94
N TRP A 20 -0.92 7.21 5.76
CA TRP A 20 -0.64 7.32 7.19
C TRP A 20 -0.80 5.99 7.91
N ILE A 21 -1.85 5.24 7.56
CA ILE A 21 -2.03 3.87 8.06
C ILE A 21 -0.92 2.96 7.54
N GLY A 22 -0.47 3.15 6.29
CA GLY A 22 0.64 2.40 5.71
C GLY A 22 1.92 2.59 6.49
N VAL A 23 2.27 3.83 6.86
CA VAL A 23 3.49 4.10 7.63
C VAL A 23 3.40 3.55 9.05
N ILE A 24 2.31 3.83 9.78
CA ILE A 24 2.15 3.40 11.18
C ILE A 24 1.98 1.88 11.29
N GLY A 25 1.18 1.31 10.41
CA GLY A 25 0.90 -0.12 10.33
C GLY A 25 1.94 -0.91 9.53
N MET A 26 3.12 -0.34 9.26
CA MET A 26 4.21 -1.03 8.56
C MET A 26 3.85 -1.64 7.18
N GLY A 27 2.88 -1.09 6.47
CA GLY A 27 2.47 -1.50 5.12
C GLY A 27 0.99 -1.88 5.01
N GLU A 28 0.32 -2.18 6.12
CA GLU A 28 -1.08 -2.67 6.14
C GLU A 28 -2.11 -1.67 5.60
N GLY A 29 -1.75 -0.39 5.55
CA GLY A 29 -2.58 0.66 4.97
C GLY A 29 -2.68 0.65 3.44
N TYR A 30 -1.84 -0.11 2.72
CA TYR A 30 -1.90 -0.23 1.27
C TYR A 30 -2.85 -1.35 0.82
N HIS A 31 -4.09 -1.28 1.28
CA HIS A 31 -5.08 -2.34 1.13
C HIS A 31 -5.48 -2.57 -0.34
N ASN A 32 -5.65 -1.51 -1.13
CA ASN A 32 -5.99 -1.68 -2.55
C ASN A 32 -4.84 -2.32 -3.34
N ASN A 33 -3.59 -2.05 -2.97
CA ASN A 33 -2.44 -2.74 -3.55
C ASN A 33 -2.43 -4.23 -3.18
N HIS A 34 -2.67 -4.55 -1.91
CA HIS A 34 -2.74 -5.94 -1.45
C HIS A 34 -3.87 -6.71 -2.14
N HIS A 35 -5.05 -6.12 -2.28
CA HIS A 35 -6.17 -6.74 -2.99
C HIS A 35 -5.89 -6.96 -4.49
N ALA A 36 -5.09 -6.10 -5.11
CA ALA A 36 -4.65 -6.31 -6.50
C ALA A 36 -3.60 -7.42 -6.63
N GLN A 37 -2.73 -7.60 -5.62
CA GLN A 37 -1.66 -8.58 -5.62
C GLN A 37 -1.52 -9.31 -4.27
N PRO A 38 -2.49 -10.16 -3.89
CA PRO A 38 -2.56 -10.71 -2.52
C PRO A 38 -1.42 -11.69 -2.21
N ARG A 39 -0.78 -12.23 -3.25
CA ARG A 39 0.38 -13.13 -3.12
C ARG A 39 1.72 -12.39 -3.01
N CYS A 40 1.74 -11.09 -3.24
CA CYS A 40 2.96 -10.30 -3.21
C CYS A 40 3.39 -10.04 -1.77
N ALA A 41 4.68 -10.24 -1.47
CA ALA A 41 5.26 -9.95 -0.17
C ALA A 41 5.31 -8.45 0.17
N ALA A 42 5.13 -7.58 -0.84
CA ALA A 42 5.03 -6.14 -0.66
C ALA A 42 3.57 -5.69 -0.81
N HIS A 43 3.10 -4.94 0.19
CA HIS A 43 1.88 -4.13 0.17
C HIS A 43 2.13 -2.78 -0.51
N GLY A 44 3.33 -2.20 -0.31
CA GLY A 44 3.78 -0.99 -1.00
C GLY A 44 4.32 -1.30 -2.40
N LEU A 45 3.72 -0.70 -3.43
CA LEU A 45 4.04 -0.87 -4.85
C LEU A 45 4.60 0.41 -5.50
N ARG A 46 4.68 1.53 -4.77
CA ARG A 46 5.43 2.74 -5.17
C ARG A 46 6.68 2.92 -4.33
N TRP A 47 7.62 3.69 -4.87
CA TRP A 47 8.87 4.01 -4.18
C TRP A 47 8.66 4.79 -2.87
N TRP A 48 7.58 5.59 -2.76
CA TRP A 48 7.22 6.35 -1.56
C TRP A 48 6.24 5.64 -0.63
N GLU A 49 5.69 4.49 -1.02
CA GLU A 49 4.84 3.67 -0.15
C GLU A 49 5.73 2.88 0.81
N PHE A 50 5.81 3.33 2.06
CA PHE A 50 6.66 2.73 3.08
C PHE A 50 6.03 1.46 3.64
N ASP A 51 6.73 0.34 3.44
CA ASP A 51 6.27 -0.98 3.81
C ASP A 51 7.33 -1.67 4.68
N GLY A 52 7.10 -1.66 6.00
CA GLY A 52 7.97 -2.29 6.99
C GLY A 52 7.96 -3.82 6.86
N THR A 53 6.81 -4.41 6.55
CA THR A 53 6.65 -5.85 6.33
C THR A 53 7.50 -6.32 5.15
N ARG A 54 7.54 -5.55 4.06
CA ARG A 54 8.43 -5.80 2.91
C ARG A 54 9.89 -5.92 3.34
N TYR A 55 10.37 -5.00 4.16
CA TYR A 55 11.75 -5.00 4.64
C TYR A 55 12.03 -6.18 5.58
N CYS A 56 11.07 -6.53 6.45
CA CYS A 56 11.17 -7.68 7.32
C CYS A 56 11.28 -8.99 6.53
N ILE A 57 10.39 -9.22 5.56
CA ILE A 57 10.42 -10.41 4.70
C ILE A 57 11.71 -10.46 3.88
N TRP A 58 12.15 -9.32 3.34
CA TRP A 58 13.42 -9.25 2.63
C TRP A 58 14.62 -9.63 3.50
N LEU A 59 14.64 -9.19 4.77
CA LEU A 59 15.69 -9.58 5.72
C LEU A 59 15.64 -11.08 6.02
N LEU A 60 14.44 -11.64 6.23
CA LEU A 60 14.26 -13.07 6.46
C LEU A 60 14.71 -13.90 5.24
N GLU A 61 14.43 -13.44 4.02
CA GLU A 61 14.90 -14.05 2.78
C GLU A 61 16.43 -14.01 2.69
N LYS A 62 17.06 -12.88 3.05
CA LYS A 62 18.52 -12.74 3.08
C LYS A 62 19.21 -13.61 4.13
N CYS A 63 18.55 -13.83 5.27
CA CYS A 63 19.03 -14.74 6.30
C CYS A 63 18.76 -16.22 5.97
N GLY A 64 18.10 -16.52 4.84
CA GLY A 64 17.74 -17.89 4.45
C GLY A 64 16.59 -18.49 5.29
N LEU A 65 15.86 -17.66 6.04
CA LEU A 65 14.73 -18.07 6.87
C LEU A 65 13.41 -18.08 6.10
N ALA A 66 13.33 -17.31 5.02
CA ALA A 66 12.22 -17.33 4.07
C ALA A 66 12.73 -17.74 2.68
N TRP A 67 11.96 -18.55 1.97
CA TRP A 67 12.23 -18.96 0.60
C TRP A 67 10.98 -18.84 -0.26
N SER A 68 11.16 -18.80 -1.58
CA SER A 68 10.07 -18.67 -2.56
C SER A 68 9.22 -17.40 -2.39
N VAL A 69 9.85 -16.29 -2.00
CA VAL A 69 9.19 -14.99 -1.81
C VAL A 69 8.75 -14.42 -3.16
N VAL A 70 7.49 -13.99 -3.25
CA VAL A 70 6.94 -13.37 -4.46
C VAL A 70 7.06 -11.86 -4.36
N TRP A 71 7.92 -11.28 -5.20
CA TRP A 71 8.15 -9.84 -5.27
C TRP A 71 7.28 -9.16 -6.34
N PRO A 72 6.97 -7.85 -6.20
CA PRO A 72 6.10 -7.16 -7.12
C PRO A 72 6.75 -7.03 -8.51
N ALA A 73 6.00 -7.38 -9.55
CA ALA A 73 6.44 -7.22 -10.93
C ALA A 73 6.59 -5.73 -11.29
N LYS A 74 7.60 -5.38 -12.11
CA LYS A 74 7.81 -3.99 -12.59
C LYS A 74 6.55 -3.36 -13.21
N LYS A 75 5.71 -4.15 -13.88
CA LYS A 75 4.45 -3.66 -14.47
C LYS A 75 3.43 -3.23 -13.41
N ALA A 76 3.41 -3.89 -12.25
CA ALA A 76 2.55 -3.52 -11.15
C ALA A 76 2.97 -2.19 -10.50
N GLN A 77 4.19 -1.71 -10.78
CA GLN A 77 4.65 -0.37 -10.40
C GLN A 77 4.10 0.74 -11.31
N HIS A 78 3.58 0.41 -12.50
CA HIS A 78 2.89 1.34 -13.39
C HIS A 78 1.40 1.41 -12.98
N SER A 79 0.92 2.59 -12.58
CA SER A 79 -0.47 2.86 -12.20
C SER A 79 -1.16 3.74 -13.24
N THR A 80 -2.48 3.61 -13.35
CA THR A 80 -3.34 4.51 -14.14
C THR A 80 -3.64 5.84 -13.43
N ASP A 81 -3.29 5.97 -12.16
CA ASP A 81 -3.62 7.11 -11.29
C ASP A 81 -2.32 7.89 -10.90
N PRO A 82 -2.28 9.24 -10.87
CA PRO A 82 -1.05 10.00 -10.59
C PRO A 82 -0.56 9.87 -9.13
N GLY A 83 -1.38 9.32 -8.23
CA GLY A 83 -1.08 9.17 -6.80
C GLY A 83 -1.72 10.27 -5.96
N PRO A 84 -1.76 10.10 -4.64
CA PRO A 84 -2.36 11.08 -3.76
C PRO A 84 -1.52 12.34 -3.76
N ASP A 85 -2.17 13.46 -4.04
CA ASP A 85 -1.74 14.76 -3.56
C ASP A 85 -1.84 14.73 -2.01
N PRO A 86 -0.72 14.88 -1.27
CA PRO A 86 -0.72 14.87 0.20
C PRO A 86 -1.68 15.90 0.81
N THR A 87 -2.05 16.93 0.04
CA THR A 87 -2.98 17.98 0.44
C THR A 87 -4.42 17.48 0.59
N LEU A 88 -4.83 16.43 -0.15
CA LEU A 88 -6.20 15.88 -0.10
C LEU A 88 -6.45 14.93 1.07
N VAL A 89 -5.39 14.34 1.63
CA VAL A 89 -5.50 13.39 2.76
C VAL A 89 -5.71 14.13 4.08
N ILE A 90 -5.17 15.35 4.19
CA ILE A 90 -5.26 16.18 5.40
C ILE A 90 -6.53 17.05 5.37
N SER A 91 -6.96 17.53 4.19
CA SER A 91 -8.15 18.40 4.07
C SER A 91 -9.44 17.71 4.51
N SER A 92 -9.61 16.41 4.21
CA SER A 92 -10.78 15.64 4.62
C SER A 92 -10.90 15.43 6.14
N GLN A 93 -9.79 15.47 6.89
CA GLN A 93 -9.79 15.25 8.34
C GLN A 93 -10.12 16.53 9.11
N ALA A 94 -9.84 17.70 8.53
CA ALA A 94 -10.13 19.00 9.13
C ALA A 94 -11.63 19.36 9.11
N GLU A 95 -12.38 18.88 8.11
CA GLU A 95 -13.82 19.16 7.99
C GLU A 95 -14.72 18.30 8.91
N THR A 96 -14.17 17.30 9.61
CA THR A 96 -14.94 16.41 10.51
C THR A 96 -14.81 16.80 11.99
N LEU A 97 -14.02 17.83 12.30
CA LEU A 97 -13.82 18.35 13.67
C LEU A 97 -14.45 19.75 13.89
N ALA A 98 -15.29 20.21 12.98
CA ALA A 98 -16.12 21.42 13.10
C ALA A 98 -17.60 21.05 13.17
#